data_AF-A0A7C9ATU0-F1
#
_entry.id   AF-A0A7C9ATU0-F1
#
_cell.length_a   1.000
_cell.length_b   1.000
_cell.length_c   1.000
_cell.angle_alpha   90.00
_cell.angle_beta   90.00
_cell.angle_gamma   90.00
#
_symmetry.space_group_name_H-M   'P 1'
#
loop_
_entity.id
_entity.type
_entity.pdbx_description
1 polymer ?
#
loop_
_entity_poly.entity_id
_entity_poly.type
_entity_poly.pdbx_seq_one_letter_code
_entity_poly.pdbx_strand_id
1 'polypeptide(L)'
;MAVTAAAPEKENGGGSVGSKIKIGVCVMEKKASSAPMREILERLEAFGEFEIINFGDKVILEDPVESWPLCDCLIAFYSSGYPLEKAKAYAALRKPFLVNELDPQHLLHDRRKVYERLEMFGIPVPRYALVNREFPFQEVDYFVEEDDFVEVHGERFWKPFVEKPVHGDDHSIMIYYPSSAGGGMKELFRKVEVYFS
;
A
#
# COMPACT_ATOMS: atom_id res chain seq x y z
N MET A 1 6.99 39.49 -5.50
CA MET A 1 7.90 39.64 -4.35
C MET A 1 8.35 38.24 -3.97
N ALA A 2 9.57 37.87 -4.35
CA ALA A 2 10.12 36.54 -4.09
C ALA A 2 11.01 36.63 -2.85
N VAL A 3 10.78 35.77 -1.87
CA VAL A 3 11.55 35.71 -0.63
C VAL A 3 12.34 34.41 -0.67
N THR A 4 13.64 34.50 -0.89
CA THR A 4 14.56 33.37 -0.84
C THR A 4 15.08 33.23 0.58
N ALA A 5 14.95 32.05 1.19
CA ALA A 5 15.58 31.76 2.47
C ALA A 5 17.07 31.47 2.24
N ALA A 6 17.94 32.15 2.99
CA ALA A 6 19.37 31.88 2.99
C ALA A 6 19.66 30.56 3.74
N ALA A 7 20.57 29.74 3.20
CA ALA A 7 21.08 28.57 3.92
C ALA A 7 21.92 29.02 5.13
N PRO A 8 21.86 28.33 6.28
CA PRO A 8 22.66 28.69 7.44
C PRO A 8 24.15 28.36 7.19
N GLU A 9 25.02 29.28 7.61
CA GLU A 9 26.48 29.11 7.60
C GLU A 9 26.91 28.06 8.64
N LYS A 10 27.92 27.25 8.29
CA LYS A 10 28.48 26.24 9.19
C LYS A 10 29.42 26.89 10.20
N GLU A 11 28.96 27.04 11.45
CA GLU A 11 29.86 27.27 12.58
C GLU A 11 30.59 25.97 12.96
N ASN A 12 31.91 26.06 12.98
CA ASN A 12 32.83 24.97 13.28
C ASN A 12 33.05 24.91 14.80
N GLY A 13 32.15 24.23 15.51
CA GLY A 13 32.23 23.97 16.94
C GLY A 13 32.45 22.48 17.22
N GLY A 14 33.63 22.13 17.73
CA GLY A 14 33.95 20.77 18.15
C GLY A 14 33.08 20.32 19.34
N GLY A 15 32.02 19.58 19.04
CA GLY A 15 31.22 18.81 19.99
C GLY A 15 31.12 17.38 19.46
N SER A 16 31.14 16.38 20.35
CA SER A 16 31.01 14.97 19.98
C SER A 16 29.86 14.78 19.00
N VAL A 17 30.15 14.44 17.75
CA VAL A 17 29.11 14.12 16.77
C VAL A 17 28.36 12.92 17.33
N GLY A 18 27.15 13.14 17.86
CA GLY A 18 26.28 12.06 18.30
C GLY A 18 26.14 11.06 17.14
N SER A 19 26.12 9.77 17.45
CA SER A 19 25.86 8.76 16.42
C SER A 19 24.61 9.15 15.63
N LYS A 20 24.70 9.14 14.30
CA LYS A 20 23.54 9.38 13.45
C LYS A 20 22.45 8.36 13.75
N ILE A 21 21.19 8.78 13.62
CA ILE A 21 20.03 7.91 13.74
C ILE A 21 19.93 7.09 12.45
N LYS A 22 19.94 5.76 12.58
CA LYS A 22 19.90 4.82 11.46
C LYS A 22 18.46 4.54 11.04
N ILE A 23 18.13 4.89 9.80
CA ILE A 23 16.83 4.57 9.21
C ILE A 23 16.99 3.36 8.27
N GLY A 24 16.45 2.22 8.68
CA GLY A 24 16.37 1.02 7.86
C GLY A 24 15.25 1.13 6.84
N VAL A 25 15.58 0.99 5.56
CA VAL A 25 14.62 0.92 4.46
C VAL A 25 14.47 -0.56 4.08
N CYS A 26 13.40 -1.16 4.59
CA CYS A 26 13.08 -2.58 4.42
C CYS A 26 11.86 -2.72 3.51
N VAL A 27 12.07 -2.51 2.21
CA VAL A 27 11.05 -2.64 1.16
C VAL A 27 11.67 -3.30 -0.07
N MET A 28 10.84 -3.83 -0.97
CA MET A 28 11.31 -4.37 -2.25
C MET A 28 12.10 -3.29 -3.02
N GLU A 29 13.16 -3.67 -3.70
CA GLU A 29 14.11 -2.75 -4.34
C GLU A 29 13.43 -1.89 -5.42
N LYS A 30 12.45 -2.45 -6.15
CA LYS A 30 11.60 -1.71 -7.09
C LYS A 30 10.88 -0.52 -6.42
N LYS A 31 10.59 -0.59 -5.12
CA LYS A 31 9.99 0.49 -4.33
C LYS A 31 11.06 1.42 -3.76
N ALA A 32 12.14 0.87 -3.22
CA ALA A 32 13.26 1.64 -2.68
C ALA A 32 13.90 2.58 -3.73
N SER A 33 14.05 2.09 -4.96
CA SER A 33 14.68 2.81 -6.09
C SER A 33 13.75 3.77 -6.84
N SER A 34 12.46 3.82 -6.47
CA SER A 34 11.50 4.68 -7.14
C SER A 34 11.88 6.16 -6.99
N ALA A 35 11.65 6.97 -8.03
CA ALA A 35 12.01 8.40 -8.00
C ALA A 35 11.46 9.16 -6.78
N PRO A 36 10.19 8.93 -6.35
CA PRO A 36 9.68 9.57 -5.14
C PRO A 36 10.42 9.13 -3.87
N MET A 37 10.73 7.84 -3.75
CA MET A 37 11.42 7.31 -2.57
C MET A 37 12.84 7.86 -2.47
N ARG A 38 13.59 7.88 -3.59
CA ARG A 38 14.94 8.47 -3.63
C ARG A 38 14.93 9.93 -3.21
N GLU A 39 14.02 10.74 -3.73
CA GLU A 39 13.90 12.16 -3.37
C GLU A 39 13.64 12.34 -1.86
N ILE A 40 12.79 11.50 -1.26
CA ILE A 40 12.51 11.53 0.17
C ILE A 40 13.77 11.16 0.98
N LEU A 41 14.45 10.08 0.61
CA LEU A 41 15.63 9.58 1.33
C LEU A 41 16.82 10.54 1.21
N GLU A 42 17.07 11.08 0.02
CA GLU A 42 18.13 12.09 -0.23
C GLU A 42 17.90 13.35 0.63
N ARG A 43 16.64 13.79 0.75
CA ARG A 43 16.29 14.92 1.64
C ARG A 43 16.48 14.58 3.11
N LEU A 44 16.16 13.36 3.55
CA LEU A 44 16.39 12.93 4.93
C LEU A 44 17.89 12.90 5.26
N GLU A 45 18.74 12.39 4.38
CA GLU A 45 20.19 12.39 4.57
C GLU A 45 20.77 13.81 4.60
N ALA A 46 20.21 14.73 3.82
CA ALA A 46 20.66 16.12 3.75
C ALA A 46 20.51 16.89 5.09
N PHE A 47 19.64 16.44 6.01
CA PHE A 47 19.57 16.99 7.37
C PHE A 47 20.84 16.72 8.19
N GLY A 48 21.63 15.71 7.83
CA GLY A 48 22.89 15.37 8.48
C GLY A 48 22.75 14.53 9.77
N GLU A 49 21.55 14.43 10.33
CA GLU A 49 21.24 13.66 11.54
C GLU A 49 20.98 12.17 11.28
N PHE A 50 20.63 11.82 10.04
CA PHE A 50 20.21 10.48 9.66
C PHE A 50 21.24 9.75 8.80
N GLU A 51 21.29 8.43 8.95
CA GLU A 51 22.01 7.48 8.08
C GLU A 51 20.98 6.51 7.49
N ILE A 52 20.85 6.48 6.16
CA ILE A 52 19.90 5.57 5.49
C ILE A 52 20.58 4.23 5.20
N ILE A 53 19.94 3.14 5.60
CA ILE A 53 20.41 1.77 5.38
C ILE A 53 19.37 1.02 4.56
N ASN A 54 19.64 0.83 3.27
CA ASN A 54 18.81 0.00 2.40
C ASN A 54 19.12 -1.48 2.64
N PHE A 55 18.10 -2.28 2.98
CA PHE A 55 18.32 -3.71 3.22
C PHE A 55 18.54 -4.47 1.91
N GLY A 56 17.77 -4.14 0.87
CA GLY A 56 17.85 -4.77 -0.44
C GLY A 56 17.16 -6.14 -0.52
N ASP A 57 16.82 -6.56 -1.75
CA ASP A 57 15.99 -7.75 -2.01
C ASP A 57 16.63 -9.03 -1.49
N LYS A 58 17.94 -9.21 -1.71
CA LYS A 58 18.67 -10.39 -1.23
C LYS A 58 18.52 -10.57 0.28
N VAL A 59 18.73 -9.51 1.05
CA VAL A 59 18.65 -9.57 2.53
C VAL A 59 17.22 -9.87 2.96
N ILE A 60 16.24 -9.11 2.45
CA ILE A 60 14.86 -9.27 2.93
C ILE A 60 14.26 -10.62 2.51
N LEU A 61 14.60 -11.15 1.33
CA LEU A 61 14.06 -12.41 0.82
C LEU A 61 14.83 -13.62 1.34
N GLU A 62 16.16 -13.62 1.26
CA GLU A 62 16.98 -14.81 1.46
C GLU A 62 17.55 -14.92 2.88
N ASP A 63 18.06 -13.82 3.43
CA ASP A 63 18.82 -13.86 4.69
C ASP A 63 17.91 -14.01 5.92
N PRO A 64 18.36 -14.70 6.99
CA PRO A 64 17.63 -14.77 8.25
C PRO A 64 17.53 -13.39 8.93
N VAL A 65 16.45 -13.12 9.66
CA VAL A 65 16.17 -11.79 10.23
C VAL A 65 17.21 -11.33 11.25
N GLU A 66 17.91 -12.27 11.87
CA GLU A 66 19.00 -12.02 12.81
C GLU A 66 20.21 -11.38 12.13
N SER A 67 20.44 -11.63 10.84
CA SER A 67 21.57 -11.07 10.08
C SER A 67 21.24 -9.78 9.35
N TRP A 68 19.99 -9.32 9.41
CA TRP A 68 19.59 -8.06 8.77
C TRP A 68 20.29 -6.85 9.44
N PRO A 69 20.52 -5.75 8.70
CA PRO A 69 21.16 -4.56 9.24
C PRO A 69 20.40 -4.01 10.46
N LEU A 70 21.14 -3.45 11.43
CA LEU A 70 20.54 -2.77 12.59
C LEU A 70 20.12 -1.35 12.22
N CYS A 71 18.94 -0.94 12.70
CA CYS A 71 18.44 0.42 12.56
C CYS A 71 17.70 0.87 13.81
N ASP A 72 17.63 2.18 14.01
CA ASP A 72 16.87 2.81 15.10
C ASP A 72 15.41 3.02 14.69
N CYS A 73 15.18 3.36 13.41
CA CYS A 73 13.87 3.52 12.80
C CYS A 73 13.73 2.59 11.59
N LEU A 74 12.54 2.04 11.36
CA LEU A 74 12.26 1.16 10.23
C LEU A 74 11.14 1.74 9.35
N ILE A 75 11.46 1.95 8.07
CA ILE A 75 10.49 2.20 7.01
C ILE A 75 10.26 0.86 6.29
N ALA A 76 9.06 0.33 6.44
CA ALA A 76 8.68 -0.95 5.86
C ALA A 76 7.21 -0.92 5.43
N PHE A 77 6.95 -1.28 4.18
CA PHE A 77 5.60 -1.38 3.63
C PHE A 77 5.51 -2.50 2.60
N TYR A 78 4.41 -3.22 2.64
CA TYR A 78 4.15 -4.33 1.74
C TYR A 78 4.11 -3.87 0.28
N SER A 79 4.64 -4.73 -0.58
CA SER A 79 4.33 -4.76 -2.00
C SER A 79 4.35 -6.22 -2.49
N SER A 80 3.86 -6.49 -3.69
CA SER A 80 3.85 -7.85 -4.26
C SER A 80 5.21 -8.53 -4.10
N GLY A 81 5.25 -9.69 -3.44
CA GLY A 81 6.46 -10.46 -3.17
C GLY A 81 7.21 -10.10 -1.87
N TYR A 82 6.77 -9.07 -1.14
CA TYR A 82 7.43 -8.64 0.10
C TYR A 82 7.19 -9.61 1.26
N PRO A 83 8.24 -10.01 2.01
CA PRO A 83 8.13 -10.99 3.09
C PRO A 83 7.67 -10.33 4.40
N LEU A 84 6.39 -9.97 4.48
CA LEU A 84 5.81 -9.24 5.63
C LEU A 84 6.06 -9.94 6.97
N GLU A 85 5.95 -11.27 7.01
CA GLU A 85 6.18 -12.04 8.25
C GLU A 85 7.64 -11.99 8.72
N LYS A 86 8.62 -11.94 7.79
CA LYS A 86 10.03 -11.72 8.15
C LYS A 86 10.23 -10.31 8.70
N ALA A 87 9.61 -9.30 8.09
CA ALA A 87 9.68 -7.93 8.58
C ALA A 87 9.10 -7.79 10.00
N LYS A 88 7.97 -8.46 10.29
CA LYS A 88 7.39 -8.52 11.64
C LYS A 88 8.33 -9.21 12.63
N ALA A 89 8.93 -10.34 12.25
CA ALA A 89 9.88 -11.06 13.08
C ALA A 89 11.12 -10.19 13.39
N TYR A 90 11.65 -9.47 12.40
CA TYR A 90 12.72 -8.49 12.57
C TYR A 90 12.31 -7.37 13.55
N ALA A 91 11.12 -6.78 13.37
CA ALA A 91 10.61 -5.72 14.24
C ALA A 91 10.45 -6.19 15.69
N ALA A 92 9.96 -7.42 15.90
CA ALA A 92 9.84 -8.02 17.23
C ALA A 92 11.21 -8.28 17.89
N LEU A 93 12.19 -8.73 17.09
CA LEU A 93 13.56 -9.03 17.54
C LEU A 93 14.34 -7.76 17.90
N ARG A 94 14.30 -6.75 17.03
CA ARG A 94 15.16 -5.55 17.10
C ARG A 94 14.48 -4.33 17.72
N LYS A 95 13.14 -4.31 17.76
CA LYS A 95 12.31 -3.23 18.33
C LYS A 95 12.68 -1.82 17.82
N PRO A 96 12.87 -1.61 16.51
CA PRO A 96 13.06 -0.26 15.98
C PRO A 96 11.77 0.56 16.11
N PHE A 97 11.88 1.88 16.03
CA PHE A 97 10.72 2.74 15.84
C PHE A 97 10.10 2.49 14.46
N LEU A 98 8.86 2.01 14.41
CA LEU A 98 8.16 1.74 13.15
C LEU A 98 7.53 3.02 12.60
N VAL A 99 7.98 3.46 11.42
CA VAL A 99 7.34 4.59 10.71
C VAL A 99 5.96 4.18 10.20
N ASN A 100 5.84 2.92 9.76
CA ASN A 100 4.59 2.30 9.36
C ASN A 100 4.41 1.02 10.17
N GLU A 101 3.31 0.94 10.92
CA GLU A 101 2.92 -0.30 11.59
C GLU A 101 2.82 -1.44 10.56
N LEU A 102 3.40 -2.59 10.90
CA LEU A 102 3.47 -3.75 9.99
C LEU A 102 2.18 -4.57 10.01
N ASP A 103 1.57 -4.72 11.19
CA ASP A 103 0.37 -5.54 11.34
C ASP A 103 -0.80 -5.03 10.50
N PRO A 104 -1.20 -3.76 10.55
CA PRO A 104 -2.35 -3.29 9.77
C PRO A 104 -2.20 -3.44 8.25
N GLN A 105 -0.99 -3.67 7.73
CA GLN A 105 -0.76 -3.77 6.29
C GLN A 105 -1.51 -4.95 5.67
N HIS A 106 -1.74 -6.05 6.42
CA HIS A 106 -2.54 -7.16 5.90
C HIS A 106 -4.00 -6.78 5.65
N LEU A 107 -4.52 -5.77 6.37
CA LEU A 107 -5.89 -5.29 6.17
C LEU A 107 -6.07 -4.71 4.78
N LEU A 108 -5.01 -4.12 4.20
CA LEU A 108 -5.06 -3.51 2.88
C LEU A 108 -5.26 -4.53 1.74
N HIS A 109 -5.06 -5.83 2.00
CA HIS A 109 -5.32 -6.90 1.02
C HIS A 109 -6.79 -7.32 0.93
N ASP A 110 -7.61 -7.01 1.93
CA ASP A 110 -9.02 -7.38 1.93
C ASP A 110 -9.87 -6.12 1.91
N ARG A 111 -10.47 -5.81 0.76
CA ARG A 111 -11.30 -4.60 0.60
C ARG A 111 -12.47 -4.57 1.59
N ARG A 112 -12.95 -5.74 2.04
CA ARG A 112 -14.02 -5.84 3.04
C ARG A 112 -13.55 -5.32 4.39
N LYS A 113 -12.37 -5.78 4.84
CA LYS A 113 -11.75 -5.33 6.09
C LYS A 113 -11.41 -3.83 6.05
N VAL A 114 -11.00 -3.33 4.88
CA VAL A 114 -10.79 -1.89 4.68
C VAL A 114 -12.10 -1.12 4.90
N TYR A 115 -13.19 -1.54 4.27
CA TYR A 115 -14.50 -0.88 4.41
C TYR A 115 -15.03 -0.96 5.85
N GLU A 116 -15.00 -2.15 6.47
CA GLU A 116 -15.36 -2.34 7.88
C GLU A 116 -14.58 -1.38 8.79
N ARG A 117 -13.26 -1.25 8.56
CA ARG A 117 -12.42 -0.35 9.35
C ARG A 117 -12.78 1.11 9.14
N LEU A 118 -13.08 1.54 7.91
CA LEU A 118 -13.52 2.90 7.61
C LEU A 118 -14.85 3.22 8.30
N GLU A 119 -15.82 2.31 8.19
CA GLU A 119 -17.14 2.44 8.83
C GLU A 119 -17.04 2.49 10.36
N MET A 120 -16.18 1.66 10.97
CA MET A 120 -15.91 1.69 12.41
C MET A 120 -15.43 3.07 12.91
N PHE A 121 -14.72 3.82 12.06
CA PHE A 121 -14.26 5.18 12.38
C PHE A 121 -15.22 6.28 11.89
N GLY A 122 -16.42 5.91 11.42
CA GLY A 122 -17.42 6.86 10.91
C GLY A 122 -17.01 7.54 9.60
N ILE A 123 -16.08 6.95 8.85
CA ILE A 123 -15.68 7.45 7.53
C ILE A 123 -16.70 6.96 6.50
N PRO A 124 -17.39 7.85 5.77
CA PRO A 124 -18.36 7.44 4.77
C PRO A 124 -17.73 6.61 3.65
N VAL A 125 -18.35 5.48 3.33
CA VAL A 125 -17.99 4.61 2.20
C VAL A 125 -19.15 4.53 1.20
N PRO A 126 -18.90 4.22 -0.09
CA PRO A 126 -19.98 3.94 -1.03
C PRO A 126 -20.82 2.76 -0.54
N ARG A 127 -22.14 2.84 -0.71
CA ARG A 127 -23.05 1.71 -0.47
C ARG A 127 -22.56 0.48 -1.22
N TYR A 128 -22.40 -0.65 -0.53
CA TYR A 128 -21.84 -1.87 -1.08
C TYR A 128 -22.53 -3.11 -0.51
N ALA A 129 -22.47 -4.21 -1.24
CA ALA A 129 -22.86 -5.52 -0.76
C ALA A 129 -21.76 -6.53 -1.11
N LEU A 130 -21.70 -7.63 -0.35
CA LEU A 130 -20.72 -8.69 -0.55
C LEU A 130 -21.38 -9.89 -1.21
N VAL A 131 -20.80 -10.36 -2.30
CA VAL A 131 -21.20 -11.61 -2.96
C VAL A 131 -20.05 -12.59 -2.79
N ASN A 132 -20.23 -13.60 -1.93
CA ASN A 132 -19.21 -14.60 -1.67
C ASN A 132 -19.54 -15.88 -2.45
N ARG A 133 -18.64 -16.27 -3.34
CA ARG A 133 -18.72 -17.51 -4.14
C ARG A 133 -17.53 -18.41 -3.77
N GLU A 134 -17.79 -19.69 -3.53
CA GLU A 134 -16.78 -20.71 -3.27
C GLU A 134 -16.02 -21.11 -4.54
N PHE A 135 -16.68 -21.05 -5.69
CA PHE A 135 -16.10 -21.33 -7.00
C PHE A 135 -16.67 -20.39 -8.08
N PRO A 136 -15.99 -20.23 -9.23
CA PRO A 136 -16.45 -19.37 -10.32
C PRO A 136 -17.85 -19.74 -10.79
N PHE A 137 -18.69 -18.73 -11.04
CA PHE A 137 -20.06 -18.88 -11.53
C PHE A 137 -21.00 -19.67 -10.60
N GLN A 138 -20.66 -19.81 -9.31
CA GLN A 138 -21.59 -20.35 -8.34
C GLN A 138 -22.86 -19.49 -8.28
N GLU A 139 -24.01 -20.11 -8.55
CA GLU A 139 -25.32 -19.55 -8.26
C GLU A 139 -25.52 -19.52 -6.74
N VAL A 140 -25.86 -18.34 -6.22
CA VAL A 140 -26.17 -18.14 -4.81
C VAL A 140 -27.57 -17.56 -4.70
N ASP A 141 -28.36 -18.07 -3.76
CA ASP A 141 -29.79 -17.77 -3.61
C ASP A 141 -30.11 -16.31 -3.24
N TYR A 142 -29.12 -15.60 -2.72
CA TYR A 142 -29.22 -14.20 -2.32
C TYR A 142 -28.72 -13.20 -3.38
N PHE A 143 -28.32 -13.67 -4.57
CA PHE A 143 -27.86 -12.82 -5.67
C PHE A 143 -28.77 -12.99 -6.88
N VAL A 144 -29.34 -11.87 -7.35
CA VAL A 144 -30.12 -11.82 -8.59
C VAL A 144 -29.49 -10.80 -9.53
N GLU A 145 -29.33 -11.18 -10.79
CA GLU A 145 -28.83 -10.29 -11.85
C GLU A 145 -29.92 -10.06 -12.90
N GLU A 146 -30.21 -8.80 -13.17
CA GLU A 146 -31.20 -8.33 -14.12
C GLU A 146 -30.56 -7.32 -15.09
N ASP A 147 -31.28 -6.95 -16.16
CA ASP A 147 -30.72 -6.13 -17.25
C ASP A 147 -30.12 -4.79 -16.77
N ASP A 148 -30.73 -4.13 -15.78
CA ASP A 148 -30.32 -2.80 -15.31
C ASP A 148 -30.02 -2.73 -13.80
N PHE A 149 -30.03 -3.86 -13.09
CA PHE A 149 -29.66 -3.89 -11.68
C PHE A 149 -29.16 -5.27 -11.25
N VAL A 150 -28.47 -5.30 -10.11
CA VAL A 150 -28.27 -6.53 -9.33
C VAL A 150 -28.96 -6.36 -7.98
N GLU A 151 -29.42 -7.47 -7.39
CA GLU A 151 -29.99 -7.50 -6.05
C GLU A 151 -29.14 -8.45 -5.19
N VAL A 152 -28.68 -7.97 -4.04
CA VAL A 152 -27.86 -8.74 -3.10
C VAL A 152 -28.52 -8.68 -1.73
N HIS A 153 -28.92 -9.83 -1.18
CA HIS A 153 -29.66 -9.90 0.10
C HIS A 153 -30.90 -8.97 0.14
N GLY A 154 -31.62 -8.84 -0.98
CA GLY A 154 -32.80 -7.95 -1.10
C GLY A 154 -32.46 -6.48 -1.35
N GLU A 155 -31.18 -6.12 -1.38
CA GLU A 155 -30.73 -4.75 -1.63
C GLU A 155 -30.39 -4.55 -3.12
N ARG A 156 -31.09 -3.62 -3.78
CA ARG A 156 -30.92 -3.36 -5.22
C ARG A 156 -29.82 -2.35 -5.52
N PHE A 157 -29.01 -2.65 -6.53
CA PHE A 157 -27.96 -1.81 -7.08
C PHE A 157 -28.22 -1.58 -8.57
N TRP A 158 -28.78 -0.42 -8.90
CA TRP A 158 -29.03 0.00 -10.27
C TRP A 158 -27.73 0.34 -10.99
N LYS A 159 -27.65 0.00 -12.29
CA LYS A 159 -26.57 0.46 -13.14
C LYS A 159 -26.62 2.00 -13.26
N PRO A 160 -25.48 2.72 -13.18
CA PRO A 160 -24.15 2.14 -13.12
C PRO A 160 -23.73 1.72 -11.71
N PHE A 161 -23.12 0.53 -11.61
CA PHE A 161 -22.48 0.04 -10.39
C PHE A 161 -21.08 -0.50 -10.69
N VAL A 162 -20.28 -0.66 -9.64
CA VAL A 162 -18.89 -1.11 -9.71
C VAL A 162 -18.75 -2.45 -8.99
N GLU A 163 -18.22 -3.46 -9.68
CA GLU A 163 -17.80 -4.72 -9.07
C GLU A 163 -16.30 -4.69 -8.83
N LYS A 164 -15.88 -5.08 -7.64
CA LYS A 164 -14.47 -5.15 -7.25
C LYS A 164 -14.17 -6.52 -6.67
N PRO A 165 -13.06 -7.16 -7.07
CA PRO A 165 -12.54 -8.32 -6.37
C PRO A 165 -12.30 -8.00 -4.90
N VAL A 166 -12.56 -8.97 -4.02
CA VAL A 166 -12.30 -8.85 -2.58
C VAL A 166 -10.81 -8.56 -2.32
N HIS A 167 -9.93 -9.15 -3.13
CA HIS A 167 -8.49 -8.97 -3.02
C HIS A 167 -8.07 -7.55 -3.45
N GLY A 168 -7.41 -6.80 -2.57
CA GLY A 168 -7.01 -5.41 -2.77
C GLY A 168 -5.97 -5.21 -3.88
N ASP A 169 -5.10 -6.20 -4.09
CA ASP A 169 -4.11 -6.18 -5.19
C ASP A 169 -4.68 -6.67 -6.53
N ASP A 170 -5.90 -7.19 -6.55
CA ASP A 170 -6.61 -7.46 -7.79
C ASP A 170 -7.29 -6.18 -8.27
N HIS A 171 -6.90 -5.76 -9.47
CA HIS A 171 -7.28 -4.50 -10.09
C HIS A 171 -8.25 -4.70 -11.27
N SER A 172 -8.73 -5.93 -11.52
CA SER A 172 -9.80 -6.22 -12.48
C SER A 172 -11.14 -5.72 -11.94
N ILE A 173 -11.33 -4.41 -12.00
CA ILE A 173 -12.53 -3.71 -11.51
C ILE A 173 -13.48 -3.54 -12.69
N MET A 174 -14.73 -3.97 -12.53
CA MET A 174 -15.75 -3.84 -13.57
C MET A 174 -16.68 -2.67 -13.27
N ILE A 175 -17.05 -1.92 -14.31
CA ILE A 175 -18.10 -0.90 -14.27
C ILE A 175 -19.19 -1.34 -15.24
N TYR A 176 -20.42 -1.47 -14.75
CA TYR A 176 -21.57 -1.86 -15.57
C TYR A 176 -22.39 -0.62 -15.90
N TYR A 177 -22.79 -0.44 -17.15
CA TYR A 177 -23.57 0.73 -17.60
C TYR A 177 -25.04 0.36 -17.82
N PRO A 178 -25.98 1.28 -17.54
CA PRO A 178 -27.39 1.03 -17.77
C PRO A 178 -27.70 0.97 -19.27
N SER A 179 -28.73 0.24 -19.63
CA SER A 179 -29.25 0.09 -20.98
C SER A 179 -29.62 1.45 -21.59
N SER A 180 -30.11 2.39 -20.77
CA SER A 180 -30.39 3.77 -21.17
C SER A 180 -29.16 4.55 -21.66
N ALA A 181 -27.95 4.10 -21.31
CA ALA A 181 -26.68 4.68 -21.74
C ALA A 181 -25.97 3.79 -22.79
N GLY A 182 -26.67 2.83 -23.40
CA GLY A 182 -26.11 1.89 -24.38
C GLY A 182 -25.66 0.55 -23.78
N GLY A 183 -25.80 0.36 -22.47
CA GLY A 183 -25.44 -0.89 -21.79
C GLY A 183 -23.95 -1.22 -21.82
N GLY A 184 -23.64 -2.50 -21.62
CA GLY A 184 -22.28 -3.02 -21.62
C GLY A 184 -21.52 -2.78 -20.31
N MET A 185 -20.23 -3.09 -20.36
CA MET A 185 -19.34 -3.00 -19.21
C MET A 185 -17.95 -2.50 -19.61
N LYS A 186 -17.24 -1.93 -18.64
CA LYS A 186 -15.84 -1.53 -18.78
C LYS A 186 -15.01 -2.18 -17.69
N GLU A 187 -14.03 -2.97 -18.11
CA GLU A 187 -12.99 -3.47 -17.24
C GLU A 187 -11.89 -2.41 -17.08
N LEU A 188 -11.57 -2.08 -15.83
CA LEU A 188 -10.36 -1.35 -15.48
C LEU A 188 -9.24 -2.35 -15.27
N PHE A 189 -8.05 -2.00 -15.74
CA PHE A 189 -6.85 -2.80 -15.55
C PHE A 189 -5.72 -1.91 -15.05
N ARG A 190 -4.72 -2.55 -14.44
CA ARG A 190 -3.50 -1.86 -14.05
C ARG A 190 -2.83 -1.29 -15.30
N LYS A 191 -2.60 0.03 -15.33
CA LYS A 191 -1.95 0.71 -16.47
C LYS A 191 -0.69 -0.06 -16.90
N VAL A 192 -0.69 -0.52 -18.14
CA VAL A 192 0.47 -1.16 -18.78
C VAL A 192 1.30 -0.05 -19.41
N GLU A 193 2.54 0.12 -18.95
CA GLU A 193 3.51 0.96 -19.66
C GLU A 193 4.06 0.14 -20.83
N VAL A 194 3.60 0.45 -22.04
CA VAL A 194 4.20 -0.08 -23.26
C VAL A 194 5.40 0.81 -23.59
N TYR A 195 6.61 0.31 -23.31
CA TYR A 195 7.82 0.94 -23.84
C TYR A 195 7.90 0.60 -25.32
N PHE A 196 7.75 1.60 -26.20
CA PHE A 196 8.15 1.45 -27.59
C PHE A 196 9.68 1.46 -27.62
N SER A 197 10.26 0.33 -28.05
CA SER A 197 11.68 0.15 -28.33
C SER A 197 12.12 0.93 -29.57
#